data_AF-A0A3P7XBE4-F1
#
_entry.id   AF-A0A3P7XBE4-F1
#
_cell.length_a   1.000
_cell.length_b   1.000
_cell.length_c   1.000
_cell.angle_alpha   90.00
_cell.angle_beta   90.00
_cell.angle_gamma   90.00
#
_symmetry.space_group_name_H-M   'P 1'
#
loop_
_entity.id
_entity.type
_entity.pdbx_description
1 polymer ?
#
loop_
_entity_poly.entity_id
_entity_poly.type
_entity_poly.pdbx_seq_one_letter_code
_entity_poly.pdbx_strand_id
1 'polypeptide(L)'
;MMWSSQRSSHPRRRSTNAKHRARREKVCHARNERGTPSPANLGSRSTLHSIPIFLSNESVGSGTRAGSNVEPSPSKRRGDTPEEQCNSYTGRYLQIALSHVQTLSMVADRLANDMRRGEEPVSRNQLGQVEFSHFIIESPHPILTKGKSLFYNAVLPRPGNSDYPLTLMIAPCSQYAPLMRRSGSQLFTLPAFLEMEDQDGSIGKFLYDTGTPNLDGRHTKVVALPRMNLCSFHSLAAHHLNERMDSNAHEELVAFILLQLLAALKMLQSDGVESLSTNFKEFLLAYRFSTDSQAELSWEFPRLLFLPETLGAEIESGGDELVGLCRYAMRALCTLLHHRMDGKPPPIRYRSRYSRALLACATLLQEDKSSSLTKAKNVLEVALWAGEPCRSDAEARVWLDVARAECVDALLRQLVCEPGCRLGARERYRIEFLLGANPRSIIESQTAIHSANI
;
A
#
# COMPACT_ATOMS: atom_id res chain seq x y z
N MET A 1 -25.32 48.18 -52.42
CA MET A 1 -24.39 48.96 -51.58
C MET A 1 -23.04 48.23 -51.65
N MET A 2 -22.11 48.53 -52.59
CA MET A 2 -21.18 49.68 -52.60
C MET A 2 -20.58 49.90 -51.20
N TRP A 3 -19.29 49.69 -50.92
CA TRP A 3 -18.04 50.15 -51.57
C TRP A 3 -16.82 49.28 -51.10
N SER A 4 -15.98 48.76 -52.00
CA SER A 4 -14.60 49.21 -52.36
C SER A 4 -13.60 49.30 -51.19
N SER A 5 -12.56 48.46 -51.09
CA SER A 5 -11.31 48.43 -51.88
C SER A 5 -10.37 49.62 -51.62
N GLN A 6 -9.17 49.37 -51.08
CA GLN A 6 -7.87 49.54 -51.77
C GLN A 6 -6.68 49.75 -50.81
N ARG A 7 -5.59 48.99 -51.10
CA ARG A 7 -4.17 49.39 -51.28
C ARG A 7 -3.46 50.09 -50.11
N SER A 8 -2.15 50.01 -49.89
CA SER A 8 -1.00 49.25 -50.39
C SER A 8 0.23 49.81 -49.64
N SER A 9 1.41 49.20 -49.84
CA SER A 9 2.76 49.79 -49.77
C SER A 9 3.62 49.50 -48.52
N HIS A 10 4.59 48.59 -48.73
CA HIS A 10 5.96 48.61 -48.21
C HIS A 10 6.68 49.94 -48.62
N PRO A 11 7.84 50.37 -48.03
CA PRO A 11 8.98 49.51 -47.68
C PRO A 11 9.99 49.98 -46.56
N ARG A 12 11.01 49.12 -46.33
CA ARG A 12 12.45 49.39 -46.04
C ARG A 12 12.99 49.66 -44.61
N ARG A 13 13.83 48.70 -44.20
CA ARG A 13 15.26 48.78 -43.72
C ARG A 13 15.64 49.62 -42.48
N ARG A 14 16.23 48.95 -41.49
CA ARG A 14 17.61 49.12 -40.90
C ARG A 14 17.74 48.09 -39.74
N SER A 15 18.62 47.08 -39.82
CA SER A 15 20.05 47.08 -39.44
C SER A 15 20.34 47.71 -38.08
N THR A 16 20.70 46.88 -37.08
CA THR A 16 21.98 46.96 -36.32
C THR A 16 22.16 45.77 -35.35
N ASN A 17 23.24 45.02 -35.58
CA ASN A 17 24.26 44.53 -34.65
C ASN A 17 23.93 43.87 -33.29
N ALA A 18 24.33 42.59 -33.24
CA ALA A 18 25.36 42.02 -32.35
C ALA A 18 25.12 41.95 -30.83
N LYS A 19 25.17 40.71 -30.30
CA LYS A 19 26.17 40.33 -29.28
C LYS A 19 26.27 38.82 -29.09
N HIS A 20 27.51 38.34 -29.25
CA HIS A 20 28.00 37.02 -28.84
C HIS A 20 27.68 36.70 -27.38
N ARG A 21 27.32 35.44 -27.10
CA ARG A 21 27.75 34.77 -25.87
C ARG A 21 28.00 33.29 -26.13
N ALA A 22 29.29 32.95 -26.18
CA ALA A 22 29.80 31.60 -26.26
C ALA A 22 29.36 30.77 -25.04
N ARG A 23 28.91 29.53 -25.27
CA ARG A 23 28.67 28.55 -24.21
C ARG A 23 29.70 27.42 -24.39
N ARG A 24 30.55 27.30 -23.38
CA ARG A 24 31.61 26.30 -23.26
C ARG A 24 31.01 24.90 -23.17
N GLU A 25 31.47 24.02 -24.06
CA GLU A 25 31.40 22.58 -23.93
C GLU A 25 32.28 22.14 -22.74
N LYS A 26 31.73 21.30 -21.87
CA LYS A 26 32.52 20.50 -20.92
C LYS A 26 32.26 19.04 -21.21
N VAL A 27 33.24 18.45 -21.87
CA VAL A 27 33.50 17.02 -21.98
C VAL A 27 33.82 16.50 -20.58
N CYS A 28 33.12 15.46 -20.12
CA CYS A 28 33.56 14.62 -19.00
C CYS A 28 33.72 13.18 -19.49
N HIS A 29 34.96 12.72 -19.42
CA HIS A 29 35.40 11.39 -19.80
C HIS A 29 34.85 10.30 -18.87
N ALA A 30 34.49 9.19 -19.50
CA ALA A 30 34.28 7.89 -18.89
C ALA A 30 35.55 7.37 -18.20
N ARG A 31 35.38 6.66 -17.08
CA ARG A 31 36.38 5.72 -16.57
C ARG A 31 35.71 4.38 -16.32
N ASN A 32 36.27 3.38 -16.98
CA ASN A 32 35.83 2.01 -17.10
C ASN A 32 36.79 1.18 -16.23
N GLU A 33 36.31 0.45 -15.23
CA GLU A 33 37.10 -0.61 -14.59
C GLU A 33 36.28 -1.90 -14.54
N ARG A 34 36.88 -2.93 -15.15
CA ARG A 34 36.43 -4.31 -15.23
C ARG A 34 36.83 -5.02 -13.94
N GLY A 35 35.94 -5.87 -13.42
CA GLY A 35 36.27 -6.90 -12.44
C GLY A 35 35.29 -8.06 -12.55
N THR A 36 35.74 -9.18 -13.11
CA THR A 36 35.02 -10.46 -13.17
C THR A 36 35.00 -11.20 -11.82
N PRO A 37 34.06 -12.13 -11.59
CA PRO A 37 33.65 -12.58 -10.25
C PRO A 37 34.23 -13.94 -9.83
N SER A 38 34.21 -14.23 -8.53
CA SER A 38 34.30 -15.61 -7.99
C SER A 38 33.86 -15.71 -6.52
N PRO A 39 33.51 -16.92 -6.02
CA PRO A 39 32.22 -17.17 -5.35
C PRO A 39 32.30 -17.51 -3.85
N ALA A 40 31.09 -17.66 -3.26
CA ALA A 40 30.73 -18.29 -1.99
C ALA A 40 30.99 -17.50 -0.69
N ASN A 41 29.93 -17.17 0.05
CA ASN A 41 29.57 -17.96 1.23
C ASN A 41 28.19 -17.61 1.82
N LEU A 42 27.62 -18.63 2.47
CA LEU A 42 26.31 -18.68 3.11
C LEU A 42 26.13 -17.72 4.29
N GLY A 43 24.85 -17.38 4.52
CA GLY A 43 24.32 -17.08 5.85
C GLY A 43 24.31 -15.60 6.22
N SER A 44 23.24 -14.89 5.86
CA SER A 44 22.92 -13.61 6.49
C SER A 44 21.62 -13.75 7.27
N ARG A 45 21.77 -13.85 8.59
CA ARG A 45 20.69 -13.75 9.59
C ARG A 45 19.97 -12.43 9.39
N SER A 46 18.64 -12.47 9.28
CA SER A 46 17.80 -11.28 9.25
C SER A 46 17.92 -10.52 10.57
N THR A 47 18.55 -9.35 10.54
CA THR A 47 18.45 -8.34 11.58
C THR A 47 17.22 -7.47 11.29
N LEU A 48 16.12 -7.71 11.99
CA LEU A 48 15.03 -6.75 12.09
C LEU A 48 14.72 -6.45 13.56
N HIS A 49 14.79 -5.15 13.84
CA HIS A 49 14.37 -4.39 15.00
C HIS A 49 13.71 -5.16 16.16
N SER A 50 14.42 -5.19 17.28
CA SER A 50 13.89 -5.42 18.61
C SER A 50 12.65 -4.56 18.87
N ILE A 51 11.50 -5.22 19.00
CA ILE A 51 10.27 -4.65 19.57
C ILE A 51 10.62 -4.19 20.99
N PRO A 52 10.44 -2.90 21.36
CA PRO A 52 10.65 -2.48 22.74
C PRO A 52 9.52 -3.07 23.60
N ILE A 53 9.84 -4.15 24.30
CA ILE A 53 9.03 -4.69 25.38
C ILE A 53 9.22 -3.73 26.57
N PHE A 54 8.23 -2.88 26.84
CA PHE A 54 8.20 -2.11 28.08
C PHE A 54 7.88 -3.07 29.23
N LEU A 55 8.94 -3.58 29.88
CA LEU A 55 8.85 -4.18 31.21
C LEU A 55 9.09 -3.07 32.22
N SER A 56 8.11 -2.80 33.05
CA SER A 56 8.28 -2.02 34.26
C SER A 56 9.24 -2.77 35.18
N ASN A 57 10.46 -2.25 35.35
CA ASN A 57 11.39 -2.73 36.37
C ASN A 57 10.92 -2.21 37.73
N GLU A 58 10.34 -3.07 38.57
CA GLU A 58 10.40 -2.89 40.01
C GLU A 58 11.51 -3.78 40.58
N SER A 59 12.49 -3.09 41.15
CA SER A 59 13.69 -3.63 41.79
C SER A 59 13.37 -4.32 43.12
N VAL A 60 13.80 -5.57 43.28
CA VAL A 60 14.06 -6.17 44.60
C VAL A 60 15.43 -6.85 44.57
N GLY A 61 16.29 -6.45 45.51
CA GLY A 61 17.73 -6.67 45.50
C GLY A 61 18.17 -8.13 45.63
N SER A 62 19.30 -8.41 44.98
CA SER A 62 20.08 -9.64 45.11
C SER A 62 20.80 -9.71 46.46
N GLY A 63 20.62 -10.83 47.17
CA GLY A 63 21.47 -11.27 48.27
C GLY A 63 21.74 -12.77 48.14
N THR A 64 22.89 -13.14 47.58
CA THR A 64 23.41 -14.52 47.47
C THR A 64 24.06 -14.97 48.77
N ARG A 65 23.72 -16.16 49.32
CA ARG A 65 24.64 -17.32 49.41
C ARG A 65 24.14 -18.51 50.27
N ALA A 66 24.59 -19.68 49.79
CA ALA A 66 24.99 -20.90 50.50
C ALA A 66 23.90 -21.92 50.82
N GLY A 67 24.17 -23.17 50.43
CA GLY A 67 23.22 -24.28 50.44
C GLY A 67 23.39 -25.24 51.61
N SER A 68 22.49 -26.22 51.68
CA SER A 68 22.75 -27.57 52.20
C SER A 68 21.58 -28.49 51.84
N ASN A 69 21.94 -29.73 51.48
CA ASN A 69 21.06 -30.86 51.19
C ASN A 69 20.34 -31.36 52.45
N VAL A 70 19.04 -31.66 52.36
CA VAL A 70 18.39 -32.78 53.07
C VAL A 70 17.22 -33.32 52.22
N GLU A 71 17.18 -34.64 52.07
CA GLU A 71 16.17 -35.47 51.37
C GLU A 71 14.83 -35.60 52.14
N PRO A 72 13.77 -36.20 51.55
CA PRO A 72 12.39 -35.78 51.75
C PRO A 72 11.62 -36.56 52.82
N SER A 73 10.56 -35.96 53.36
CA SER A 73 9.45 -36.69 53.99
C SER A 73 8.14 -35.90 53.97
N PRO A 74 6.97 -36.59 53.96
CA PRO A 74 5.77 -36.13 53.30
C PRO A 74 4.70 -35.73 54.31
N SER A 75 4.55 -34.44 54.59
CA SER A 75 3.33 -33.91 55.21
C SER A 75 3.46 -32.41 55.40
N LYS A 76 2.89 -31.66 54.47
CA LYS A 76 2.26 -30.37 54.75
C LYS A 76 1.44 -30.02 53.52
N ARG A 77 0.11 -30.09 53.67
CA ARG A 77 -0.82 -29.42 52.77
C ARG A 77 -0.35 -27.96 52.68
N ARG A 78 0.36 -27.62 51.60
CA ARG A 78 0.58 -26.22 51.20
C ARG A 78 -0.81 -25.71 50.89
N GLY A 79 -1.38 -24.96 51.81
CA GLY A 79 -2.38 -23.97 51.43
C GLY A 79 -1.64 -23.01 50.53
N ASP A 80 -1.90 -23.09 49.23
CA ASP A 80 -1.49 -22.05 48.30
C ASP A 80 -2.03 -20.73 48.86
N THR A 81 -1.14 -19.79 49.14
CA THR A 81 -1.56 -18.45 49.51
C THR A 81 -2.30 -17.84 48.30
N PRO A 82 -3.39 -17.08 48.51
CA PRO A 82 -4.16 -16.48 47.41
C PRO A 82 -3.29 -15.64 46.45
N GLU A 83 -2.19 -15.08 46.96
CA GLU A 83 -1.22 -14.30 46.20
C GLU A 83 -0.34 -15.15 45.27
N GLU A 84 0.08 -16.35 45.67
CA GLU A 84 0.84 -17.27 44.79
C GLU A 84 -0.03 -17.80 43.66
N GLN A 85 -1.32 -18.08 43.92
CA GLN A 85 -2.29 -18.46 42.89
C GLN A 85 -2.60 -17.29 41.94
N CYS A 86 -2.84 -16.08 42.45
CA CYS A 86 -3.12 -14.89 41.63
C CYS A 86 -1.94 -14.56 40.68
N ASN A 87 -0.71 -14.67 41.18
CA ASN A 87 0.50 -14.50 40.37
C ASN A 87 0.64 -15.60 39.30
N SER A 88 0.24 -16.84 39.61
CA SER A 88 0.21 -17.94 38.64
C SER A 88 -0.80 -17.71 37.50
N TYR A 89 -2.02 -17.26 37.83
CA TYR A 89 -3.05 -16.96 36.82
C TYR A 89 -2.67 -15.78 35.92
N THR A 90 -2.12 -14.72 36.52
CA THR A 90 -1.66 -13.55 35.77
C THR A 90 -0.51 -13.93 34.83
N GLY A 91 0.43 -14.74 35.29
CA GLY A 91 1.52 -15.27 34.45
C GLY A 91 1.00 -16.10 33.27
N ARG A 92 0.02 -16.98 33.50
CA ARG A 92 -0.61 -17.78 32.43
C ARG A 92 -1.38 -16.92 31.43
N TYR A 93 -2.14 -15.93 31.90
CA TYR A 93 -2.85 -14.98 31.04
C TYR A 93 -1.88 -14.24 30.12
N LEU A 94 -0.79 -13.70 30.66
CA LEU A 94 0.22 -12.99 29.87
C LEU A 94 0.88 -13.91 28.84
N GLN A 95 1.16 -15.16 29.20
CA GLN A 95 1.70 -16.14 28.26
C GLN A 95 0.75 -16.42 27.09
N ILE A 96 -0.55 -16.55 27.35
CA ILE A 96 -1.57 -16.74 26.29
C ILE A 96 -1.64 -15.50 25.38
N ALA A 97 -1.70 -14.31 25.97
CA ALA A 97 -1.74 -13.06 25.20
C ALA A 97 -0.49 -12.91 24.29
N LEU A 98 0.69 -13.28 24.79
CA LEU A 98 1.92 -13.32 24.00
C LEU A 98 1.86 -14.36 22.87
N SER A 99 1.30 -15.55 23.13
CA SER A 99 1.12 -16.59 22.12
C SER A 99 0.22 -16.12 20.96
N HIS A 100 -0.84 -15.35 21.25
CA HIS A 100 -1.68 -14.77 20.21
C HIS A 100 -0.91 -13.77 19.35
N VAL A 101 -0.12 -12.87 19.96
CA VAL A 101 0.74 -11.93 19.23
C VAL A 101 1.74 -12.65 18.33
N GLN A 102 2.40 -13.70 18.84
CA GLN A 102 3.34 -14.51 18.07
C GLN A 102 2.66 -15.18 16.88
N THR A 103 1.46 -15.75 17.08
CA THR A 103 0.68 -16.38 16.02
C THR A 103 0.32 -15.37 14.93
N LEU A 104 -0.22 -14.22 15.31
CA LEU A 104 -0.57 -13.16 14.38
C LEU A 104 0.65 -12.63 13.62
N SER A 105 1.81 -12.52 14.26
CA SER A 105 3.06 -12.13 13.60
C SER A 105 3.46 -13.14 12.52
N MET A 106 3.40 -14.44 12.82
CA MET A 106 3.70 -15.49 11.83
C MET A 106 2.72 -15.44 10.65
N VAL A 107 1.43 -15.20 10.91
CA VAL A 107 0.42 -15.05 9.86
C VAL A 107 0.71 -13.82 9.00
N ALA A 108 1.02 -12.66 9.61
CA ALA A 108 1.32 -11.43 8.88
C ALA A 108 2.51 -11.60 7.91
N ASP A 109 3.55 -12.31 8.34
CA ASP A 109 4.72 -12.63 7.52
C ASP A 109 4.37 -13.57 6.35
N ARG A 110 3.54 -14.59 6.59
CA ARG A 110 3.07 -15.50 5.54
C ARG A 110 2.20 -14.77 4.51
N LEU A 111 1.25 -13.96 4.98
CA LEU A 111 0.41 -13.12 4.11
C LEU A 111 1.24 -12.18 3.23
N ALA A 112 2.36 -11.68 3.73
CA ALA A 112 3.23 -10.79 2.94
C ALA A 112 3.87 -11.51 1.76
N ASN A 113 4.09 -12.82 1.90
CA ASN A 113 4.63 -13.65 0.84
C ASN A 113 3.57 -14.02 -0.18
N ASP A 114 2.37 -14.38 0.28
CA ASP A 114 1.28 -14.83 -0.59
C ASP A 114 0.73 -13.70 -1.44
N MET A 115 0.56 -12.50 -0.87
CA MET A 115 0.14 -11.30 -1.60
C MET A 115 1.18 -10.81 -2.63
N ARG A 116 2.44 -11.24 -2.50
CA ARG A 116 3.51 -10.93 -3.46
C ARG A 116 3.52 -11.87 -4.65
N ARG A 117 3.46 -13.18 -4.39
CA ARG A 117 3.67 -14.18 -5.45
C ARG A 117 2.50 -14.24 -6.44
N GLY A 118 1.31 -13.78 -6.05
CA GLY A 118 0.12 -13.96 -6.86
C GLY A 118 -0.13 -15.44 -7.15
N GLU A 119 -1.08 -15.74 -8.03
CA GLU A 119 -1.15 -17.07 -8.64
C GLU A 119 -0.09 -17.13 -9.75
N GLU A 120 1.01 -17.85 -9.51
CA GLU A 120 1.98 -18.16 -10.56
C GLU A 120 1.30 -19.17 -11.54
N PRO A 121 1.06 -18.80 -12.82
CA PRO A 121 0.24 -19.62 -13.72
C PRO A 121 0.94 -20.89 -14.23
N VAL A 122 2.28 -20.90 -14.16
CA VAL A 122 3.17 -21.96 -14.60
C VAL A 122 4.37 -22.03 -13.65
N SER A 123 5.12 -23.14 -13.71
CA SER A 123 6.30 -23.31 -12.85
C SER A 123 7.36 -22.22 -13.14
N ARG A 124 8.17 -21.87 -12.14
CA ARG A 124 9.24 -20.84 -12.30
C ARG A 124 10.22 -21.13 -13.43
N ASN A 125 10.50 -22.41 -13.68
CA ASN A 125 11.38 -22.81 -14.78
C ASN A 125 10.76 -22.48 -16.15
N GLN A 126 9.43 -22.58 -16.27
CA GLN A 126 8.70 -22.21 -17.48
C GLN A 126 8.53 -20.69 -17.58
N LEU A 127 8.31 -19.98 -16.46
CA LEU A 127 8.24 -18.51 -16.46
C LEU A 127 9.48 -17.86 -17.06
N GLY A 128 10.67 -18.43 -16.82
CA GLY A 128 11.93 -17.94 -17.41
C GLY A 128 12.06 -18.11 -18.92
N GLN A 129 11.15 -18.86 -19.56
CA GLN A 129 11.11 -19.10 -21.01
C GLN A 129 9.98 -18.33 -21.70
N VAL A 130 9.16 -17.59 -20.94
CA VAL A 130 8.05 -16.83 -21.50
C VAL A 130 8.57 -15.55 -22.15
N GLU A 131 8.35 -15.42 -23.46
CA GLU A 131 8.63 -14.23 -24.24
C GLU A 131 7.37 -13.37 -24.43
N PHE A 132 7.55 -12.11 -24.85
CA PHE A 132 6.44 -11.19 -25.07
C PHE A 132 5.45 -11.70 -26.12
N SER A 133 5.95 -12.38 -27.16
CA SER A 133 5.16 -12.99 -28.24
C SER A 133 4.20 -14.09 -27.78
N HIS A 134 4.42 -14.66 -26.59
CA HIS A 134 3.54 -15.69 -26.04
C HIS A 134 2.24 -15.12 -25.44
N PHE A 135 2.16 -13.81 -25.21
CA PHE A 135 0.94 -13.19 -24.72
C PHE A 135 -0.01 -12.85 -25.86
N ILE A 136 -1.26 -13.28 -25.71
CA ILE A 136 -2.36 -12.87 -26.60
C ILE A 136 -3.05 -11.67 -25.96
N ILE A 137 -2.76 -10.47 -26.47
CA ILE A 137 -3.39 -9.24 -25.99
C ILE A 137 -4.79 -9.13 -26.59
N GLU A 138 -5.81 -8.97 -25.72
CA GLU A 138 -7.23 -9.01 -26.11
C GLU A 138 -7.65 -7.80 -26.95
N SER A 139 -7.00 -6.64 -26.75
CA SER A 139 -7.33 -5.38 -27.41
C SER A 139 -6.06 -4.58 -27.74
N PRO A 140 -5.97 -3.95 -28.92
CA PRO A 140 -4.85 -3.08 -29.27
C PRO A 140 -4.82 -1.79 -28.42
N HIS A 141 -5.94 -1.40 -27.81
CA HIS A 141 -6.02 -0.25 -26.93
C HIS A 141 -5.91 -0.68 -25.46
N PRO A 142 -5.16 0.07 -24.63
CA PRO A 142 -5.07 -0.22 -23.20
C PRO A 142 -6.43 -0.04 -22.52
N ILE A 143 -6.71 -0.90 -21.54
CA ILE A 143 -7.92 -0.80 -20.70
C ILE A 143 -7.85 0.38 -19.74
N LEU A 144 -6.63 0.79 -19.39
CA LEU A 144 -6.34 1.88 -18.48
C LEU A 144 -4.96 2.45 -18.82
N THR A 145 -4.87 3.77 -18.86
CA THR A 145 -3.62 4.50 -18.93
C THR A 145 -3.45 5.31 -17.66
N LYS A 146 -2.34 5.10 -16.95
CA LYS A 146 -2.02 5.81 -15.71
C LYS A 146 -0.61 6.36 -15.76
N GLY A 147 -0.49 7.67 -15.98
CA GLY A 147 0.82 8.29 -16.22
C GLY A 147 1.47 7.68 -17.48
N LYS A 148 2.63 7.04 -17.31
CA LYS A 148 3.36 6.34 -18.38
C LYS A 148 3.16 4.81 -18.34
N SER A 149 2.23 4.33 -17.53
CA SER A 149 1.91 2.90 -17.41
C SER A 149 0.64 2.60 -18.20
N LEU A 150 0.75 1.66 -19.14
CA LEU A 150 -0.34 1.18 -19.98
C LEU A 150 -0.76 -0.21 -19.49
N PHE A 151 -2.04 -0.42 -19.28
CA PHE A 151 -2.57 -1.71 -18.84
C PHE A 151 -3.37 -2.36 -19.95
N TYR A 152 -3.14 -3.64 -20.18
CA TYR A 152 -3.81 -4.45 -21.18
C TYR A 152 -4.37 -5.72 -20.55
N ASN A 153 -5.53 -6.11 -21.03
CA ASN A 153 -6.06 -7.43 -20.81
C ASN A 153 -5.40 -8.40 -21.80
N ALA A 154 -4.91 -9.52 -21.29
CA ALA A 154 -4.26 -10.53 -22.12
C ALA A 154 -4.45 -11.94 -21.55
N VAL A 155 -4.04 -12.91 -22.34
CA VAL A 155 -4.09 -14.33 -22.03
C VAL A 155 -2.71 -14.95 -22.25
N LEU A 156 -2.29 -15.82 -21.34
CA LEU A 156 -1.15 -16.72 -21.52
C LEU A 156 -1.67 -18.12 -21.86
N PRO A 157 -1.50 -18.59 -23.11
CA PRO A 157 -1.85 -19.95 -23.49
C PRO A 157 -1.03 -20.98 -22.69
N ARG A 158 -1.68 -22.03 -22.19
CA ARG A 158 -1.01 -23.09 -21.43
C ARG A 158 -1.25 -24.45 -22.09
N PRO A 159 -0.23 -25.07 -22.70
CA PRO A 159 -0.38 -26.37 -23.34
C PRO A 159 -0.95 -27.41 -22.36
N GLY A 160 -2.08 -28.02 -22.72
CA GLY A 160 -2.75 -29.04 -21.90
C GLY A 160 -3.55 -28.52 -20.70
N ASN A 161 -3.67 -27.21 -20.52
CA ASN A 161 -4.47 -26.57 -19.48
C ASN A 161 -5.38 -25.49 -20.08
N SER A 162 -6.29 -24.94 -19.28
CA SER A 162 -7.02 -23.74 -19.69
C SER A 162 -6.07 -22.56 -19.83
N ASP A 163 -6.33 -21.73 -20.81
CA ASP A 163 -5.76 -20.41 -20.97
C ASP A 163 -5.81 -19.62 -19.66
N TYR A 164 -4.72 -18.91 -19.35
CA TYR A 164 -4.62 -18.15 -18.11
C TYR A 164 -4.87 -16.66 -18.38
N PRO A 165 -6.01 -16.10 -17.91
CA PRO A 165 -6.28 -14.68 -18.06
C PRO A 165 -5.35 -13.89 -17.13
N LEU A 166 -4.83 -12.78 -17.65
CA LEU A 166 -3.88 -11.93 -16.92
C LEU A 166 -4.05 -10.46 -17.29
N THR A 167 -3.35 -9.61 -16.56
CA THR A 167 -3.22 -8.18 -16.86
C THR A 167 -1.74 -7.89 -17.15
N LEU A 168 -1.45 -7.33 -18.32
CA LEU A 168 -0.12 -6.86 -18.67
C LEU A 168 -0.02 -5.37 -18.39
N MET A 169 1.05 -4.96 -17.71
CA MET A 169 1.45 -3.57 -17.62
C MET A 169 2.67 -3.34 -18.49
N ILE A 170 2.57 -2.39 -19.43
CA ILE A 170 3.70 -1.91 -20.23
C ILE A 170 4.08 -0.52 -19.71
N ALA A 171 5.33 -0.35 -19.30
CA ALA A 171 5.78 0.87 -18.64
C ALA A 171 7.27 1.12 -18.89
N PRO A 172 7.75 2.37 -18.81
CA PRO A 172 9.18 2.64 -18.84
C PRO A 172 9.85 2.09 -17.58
N CYS A 173 11.10 1.64 -17.69
CA CYS A 173 11.91 1.22 -16.55
C CYS A 173 12.05 2.39 -15.56
N SER A 174 11.65 2.14 -14.31
CA SER A 174 11.71 3.15 -13.25
C SER A 174 13.15 3.36 -12.79
N GLN A 175 13.61 4.61 -12.77
CA GLN A 175 14.88 5.01 -12.13
C GLN A 175 14.82 4.86 -10.60
N TYR A 176 13.60 4.74 -10.04
CA TYR A 176 13.32 4.60 -8.60
C TYR A 176 13.02 3.16 -8.17
N ALA A 177 13.28 2.16 -9.01
CA ALA A 177 13.21 0.74 -8.65
C ALA A 177 13.89 0.37 -7.30
N PRO A 178 14.95 1.06 -6.82
CA PRO A 178 15.54 0.78 -5.51
C PRO A 178 14.63 1.06 -4.30
N LEU A 179 13.64 1.95 -4.40
CA LEU A 179 12.67 2.23 -3.31
C LEU A 179 11.86 0.97 -2.91
N MET A 180 11.75 0.02 -3.84
CA MET A 180 10.96 -1.21 -3.66
C MET A 180 11.77 -2.38 -3.05
N ARG A 181 13.08 -2.24 -2.83
CA ARG A 181 13.95 -3.32 -2.31
C ARG A 181 14.02 -3.39 -0.78
N ARG A 182 13.39 -2.45 -0.06
CA ARG A 182 13.39 -2.42 1.42
C ARG A 182 12.23 -3.22 2.02
N SER A 183 12.53 -3.97 3.09
CA SER A 183 11.55 -4.72 3.90
C SER A 183 10.50 -3.77 4.47
N GLY A 184 9.32 -3.73 3.85
CA GLY A 184 8.20 -2.83 4.20
C GLY A 184 7.46 -2.26 2.99
N SER A 185 8.16 -2.07 1.85
CA SER A 185 7.60 -1.52 0.61
C SER A 185 6.72 -2.52 -0.18
N GLN A 186 6.70 -3.78 0.25
CA GLN A 186 6.09 -4.93 -0.42
C GLN A 186 4.56 -4.96 -0.40
N LEU A 187 3.94 -4.10 0.42
CA LEU A 187 2.48 -4.00 0.53
C LEU A 187 1.84 -3.49 -0.76
N PHE A 188 2.45 -2.46 -1.33
CA PHE A 188 1.90 -1.70 -2.45
C PHE A 188 2.53 -2.09 -3.78
N THR A 189 3.50 -3.02 -3.78
CA THR A 189 4.10 -3.55 -5.01
C THR A 189 3.04 -4.23 -5.86
N LEU A 190 3.21 -4.12 -7.17
CA LEU A 190 2.47 -4.91 -8.14
C LEU A 190 2.64 -6.42 -7.84
N PRO A 191 1.56 -7.22 -7.83
CA PRO A 191 1.63 -8.66 -7.62
C PRO A 191 2.11 -9.38 -8.89
N ALA A 192 3.32 -9.04 -9.34
CA ALA A 192 3.90 -9.55 -10.57
C ALA A 192 4.48 -10.94 -10.40
N PHE A 193 4.19 -11.83 -11.36
CA PHE A 193 4.83 -13.14 -11.47
C PHE A 193 5.91 -13.18 -12.56
N LEU A 194 5.92 -12.19 -13.46
CA LEU A 194 6.94 -12.06 -14.51
C LEU A 194 7.21 -10.59 -14.83
N GLU A 195 8.48 -10.25 -15.03
CA GLU A 195 8.94 -8.95 -15.51
C GLU A 195 9.96 -9.20 -16.63
N MET A 196 9.78 -8.54 -17.76
CA MET A 196 10.65 -8.66 -18.93
C MET A 196 10.97 -7.27 -19.50
N GLU A 197 12.20 -7.08 -19.95
CA GLU A 197 12.65 -5.85 -20.62
C GLU A 197 12.62 -6.04 -22.13
N ASP A 198 12.47 -4.94 -22.87
CA ASP A 198 12.48 -4.95 -24.34
C ASP A 198 13.90 -5.15 -24.88
N GLN A 199 14.28 -6.42 -25.09
CA GLN A 199 15.60 -6.81 -25.59
C GLN A 199 15.64 -6.90 -27.12
N ASP A 200 14.55 -7.33 -27.74
CA ASP A 200 14.44 -7.62 -29.17
C ASP A 200 13.64 -6.57 -29.96
N GLY A 201 13.10 -5.56 -29.28
CA GLY A 201 12.29 -4.50 -29.87
C GLY A 201 10.84 -4.91 -30.13
N SER A 202 10.41 -6.09 -29.68
CA SER A 202 9.05 -6.59 -29.88
C SER A 202 8.01 -5.74 -29.16
N ILE A 203 8.35 -5.21 -27.98
CA ILE A 203 7.45 -4.36 -27.19
C ILE A 203 7.34 -2.98 -27.85
N GLY A 204 8.46 -2.36 -28.22
CA GLY A 204 8.46 -1.10 -28.96
C GLY A 204 7.68 -1.19 -30.27
N LYS A 205 7.86 -2.27 -31.03
CA LYS A 205 7.08 -2.51 -32.26
C LYS A 205 5.59 -2.60 -31.98
N PHE A 206 5.17 -3.36 -30.98
CA PHE A 206 3.77 -3.44 -30.58
C PHE A 206 3.20 -2.06 -30.25
N LEU A 207 3.91 -1.26 -29.45
CA LEU A 207 3.46 0.09 -29.07
C LEU A 207 3.35 1.04 -30.26
N TYR A 208 4.26 0.93 -31.23
CA TYR A 208 4.20 1.68 -32.48
C TYR A 208 2.99 1.27 -33.32
N ASP A 209 2.79 -0.04 -33.50
CA ASP A 209 1.69 -0.61 -34.28
C ASP A 209 0.31 -0.29 -33.68
N THR A 210 0.21 -0.16 -32.35
CA THR A 210 -1.03 0.21 -31.65
C THR A 210 -1.23 1.72 -31.49
N GLY A 211 -0.38 2.56 -32.07
CA GLY A 211 -0.53 4.01 -32.01
C GLY A 211 -0.30 4.61 -30.62
N THR A 212 0.51 3.94 -29.79
CA THR A 212 0.92 4.40 -28.45
C THR A 212 2.43 4.69 -28.37
N PRO A 213 3.01 5.53 -29.26
CA PRO A 213 4.46 5.76 -29.34
C PRO A 213 5.00 6.64 -28.20
N ASN A 214 4.16 7.15 -27.29
CA ASN A 214 4.60 8.06 -26.20
C ASN A 214 5.57 7.43 -25.19
N LEU A 215 5.89 6.14 -25.32
CA LEU A 215 6.93 5.45 -24.56
C LEU A 215 8.24 5.27 -25.34
N ASP A 216 8.29 5.66 -26.61
CA ASP A 216 9.46 5.50 -27.47
C ASP A 216 10.67 6.26 -26.92
N GLY A 217 11.80 5.56 -26.79
CA GLY A 217 13.09 6.13 -26.37
C GLY A 217 13.51 5.86 -24.92
N ARG A 218 12.69 5.18 -24.11
CA ARG A 218 13.09 4.67 -22.78
C ARG A 218 13.12 3.15 -22.79
N HIS A 219 14.04 2.54 -22.04
CA HIS A 219 14.01 1.09 -21.78
C HIS A 219 12.62 0.76 -21.25
N THR A 220 11.87 -0.02 -22.02
CA THR A 220 10.49 -0.38 -21.69
C THR A 220 10.50 -1.78 -21.10
N LYS A 221 9.59 -1.99 -20.15
CA LYS A 221 9.37 -3.30 -19.54
C LYS A 221 7.91 -3.68 -19.59
N VAL A 222 7.68 -4.99 -19.61
CA VAL A 222 6.38 -5.61 -19.46
C VAL A 222 6.36 -6.35 -18.13
N VAL A 223 5.31 -6.12 -17.37
CA VAL A 223 5.05 -6.76 -16.08
C VAL A 223 3.75 -7.55 -16.21
N ALA A 224 3.81 -8.86 -16.02
CA ALA A 224 2.64 -9.72 -16.04
C ALA A 224 2.09 -9.93 -14.61
N LEU A 225 0.80 -9.63 -14.47
CA LEU A 225 0.04 -9.66 -13.22
C LEU A 225 -1.09 -10.68 -13.34
N PRO A 226 -1.52 -11.34 -12.25
CA PRO A 226 -2.81 -12.05 -12.23
C PRO A 226 -3.91 -11.12 -12.75
N ARG A 227 -4.98 -11.67 -13.36
CA ARG A 227 -6.07 -10.83 -13.86
C ARG A 227 -6.64 -9.97 -12.72
N MET A 228 -6.73 -8.66 -12.94
CA MET A 228 -7.29 -7.72 -11.96
C MET A 228 -8.25 -6.74 -12.63
N ASN A 229 -9.24 -6.29 -11.87
CA ASN A 229 -10.08 -5.16 -12.25
C ASN A 229 -9.45 -3.88 -11.69
N LEU A 230 -8.94 -3.03 -12.58
CA LEU A 230 -8.20 -1.81 -12.20
C LEU A 230 -9.10 -0.58 -12.24
N CYS A 231 -8.91 0.31 -11.26
CA CYS A 231 -9.68 1.54 -11.15
C CYS A 231 -8.81 2.68 -10.60
N SER A 232 -9.02 3.90 -11.08
CA SER A 232 -8.43 5.10 -10.48
C SER A 232 -9.35 5.69 -9.41
N PHE A 233 -8.84 6.55 -8.52
CA PHE A 233 -9.71 7.26 -7.57
C PHE A 233 -10.80 8.08 -8.26
N HIS A 234 -10.47 8.73 -9.38
CA HIS A 234 -11.43 9.50 -10.18
C HIS A 234 -12.48 8.59 -10.82
N SER A 235 -12.05 7.44 -11.36
CA SER A 235 -12.97 6.47 -11.94
C SER A 235 -13.91 5.91 -10.88
N LEU A 236 -13.38 5.51 -9.71
CA LEU A 236 -14.20 5.01 -8.61
C LEU A 236 -15.21 6.06 -8.13
N ALA A 237 -14.81 7.33 -8.07
CA ALA A 237 -15.71 8.42 -7.74
C ALA A 237 -16.76 8.67 -8.83
N ALA A 238 -16.38 8.60 -10.11
CA ALA A 238 -17.28 8.88 -11.23
C ALA A 238 -18.25 7.74 -11.56
N HIS A 239 -17.90 6.49 -11.27
CA HIS A 239 -18.74 5.34 -11.58
C HIS A 239 -19.92 5.22 -10.61
N HIS A 240 -21.08 4.81 -11.13
CA HIS A 240 -22.29 4.44 -10.37
C HIS A 240 -22.09 3.24 -9.39
N LEU A 241 -20.85 2.75 -9.19
CA LEU A 241 -20.54 1.76 -8.15
C LEU A 241 -20.97 2.27 -6.77
N ASN A 242 -20.78 3.56 -6.51
CA ASN A 242 -21.17 4.20 -5.25
C ASN A 242 -22.69 4.41 -5.13
N GLU A 243 -23.43 4.49 -6.24
CA GLU A 243 -24.88 4.73 -6.20
C GLU A 243 -25.69 3.53 -5.70
N ARG A 244 -25.12 2.32 -5.81
CA ARG A 244 -25.73 1.10 -5.25
C ARG A 244 -25.36 0.87 -3.78
N MET A 245 -24.37 1.59 -3.25
CA MET A 245 -23.89 1.43 -1.88
C MET A 245 -24.68 2.34 -0.93
N ASP A 246 -25.02 1.82 0.25
CA ASP A 246 -25.52 2.68 1.31
C ASP A 246 -24.39 3.58 1.85
N SER A 247 -24.76 4.64 2.58
CA SER A 247 -23.77 5.59 3.10
C SER A 247 -22.76 4.94 4.04
N ASN A 248 -23.15 3.88 4.76
CA ASN A 248 -22.26 3.17 5.67
C ASN A 248 -21.20 2.36 4.91
N ALA A 249 -21.59 1.53 3.94
CA ALA A 249 -20.63 0.76 3.16
C ALA A 249 -19.74 1.65 2.30
N HIS A 250 -20.28 2.75 1.74
CA HIS A 250 -19.48 3.71 0.99
C HIS A 250 -18.41 4.37 1.88
N GLU A 251 -18.78 4.90 3.05
CA GLU A 251 -17.81 5.53 3.95
C GLU A 251 -16.82 4.53 4.54
N GLU A 252 -17.22 3.26 4.75
CA GLU A 252 -16.31 2.17 5.11
C GLU A 252 -15.27 1.91 4.01
N LEU A 253 -15.70 1.83 2.75
CA LEU A 253 -14.83 1.67 1.58
C LEU A 253 -13.84 2.83 1.49
N VAL A 254 -14.31 4.08 1.63
CA VAL A 254 -13.44 5.26 1.62
C VAL A 254 -12.44 5.22 2.77
N ALA A 255 -12.88 4.91 4.00
CA ALA A 255 -12.00 4.79 5.15
C ALA A 255 -10.89 3.74 4.92
N PHE A 256 -11.25 2.60 4.33
CA PHE A 256 -10.27 1.55 4.03
C PHE A 256 -9.30 1.93 2.91
N ILE A 257 -9.75 2.59 1.83
CA ILE A 257 -8.87 3.09 0.77
C ILE A 257 -7.90 4.14 1.34
N LEU A 258 -8.42 5.08 2.15
CA LEU A 258 -7.59 6.11 2.77
C LEU A 258 -6.58 5.54 3.75
N LEU A 259 -6.96 4.53 4.53
CA LEU A 259 -6.04 3.83 5.41
C LEU A 259 -4.84 3.25 4.63
N GLN A 260 -5.11 2.56 3.51
CA GLN A 260 -4.05 2.03 2.65
C GLN A 260 -3.17 3.15 2.09
N LEU A 261 -3.79 4.25 1.65
CA LEU A 261 -3.06 5.40 1.12
C LEU A 261 -2.17 6.04 2.18
N LEU A 262 -2.66 6.27 3.40
CA LEU A 262 -1.87 6.83 4.49
C LEU A 262 -0.69 5.94 4.86
N ALA A 263 -0.88 4.62 4.87
CA ALA A 263 0.22 3.66 5.05
C ALA A 263 1.27 3.78 3.92
N ALA A 264 0.84 3.89 2.67
CA ALA A 264 1.74 4.08 1.53
C ALA A 264 2.51 5.42 1.60
N LEU A 265 1.81 6.51 1.91
CA LEU A 265 2.41 7.84 2.02
C LEU A 265 3.43 7.90 3.17
N LYS A 266 3.18 7.22 4.29
CA LYS A 266 4.17 7.10 5.38
C LYS A 266 5.43 6.35 4.94
N MET A 267 5.26 5.30 4.15
CA MET A 267 6.40 4.56 3.58
C MET A 267 7.21 5.48 2.66
N LEU A 268 6.54 6.19 1.74
CA LEU A 268 7.19 7.17 0.86
C LEU A 268 7.87 8.30 1.63
N GLN A 269 7.24 8.82 2.69
CA GLN A 269 7.82 9.83 3.58
C GLN A 269 9.11 9.33 4.24
N SER A 270 9.14 8.08 4.69
CA SER A 270 10.33 7.48 5.29
C SER A 270 11.48 7.29 4.28
N ASP A 271 11.14 7.21 3.00
CA ASP A 271 12.09 7.16 1.89
C ASP A 271 12.43 8.55 1.32
N GLY A 272 11.97 9.62 1.96
CA GLY A 272 12.33 11.01 1.61
C GLY A 272 11.48 11.63 0.50
N VAL A 273 10.35 11.03 0.13
CA VAL A 273 9.40 11.64 -0.79
C VAL A 273 8.61 12.72 -0.05
N GLU A 274 8.66 13.95 -0.56
CA GLU A 274 8.00 15.10 0.07
C GLU A 274 6.70 15.50 -0.65
N SER A 275 6.61 15.25 -1.96
CA SER A 275 5.47 15.67 -2.77
C SER A 275 5.16 14.71 -3.91
N LEU A 276 3.90 14.73 -4.37
CA LEU A 276 3.34 13.84 -5.39
C LEU A 276 2.40 14.62 -6.32
N SER A 277 2.04 14.05 -7.48
CA SER A 277 1.15 14.70 -8.46
C SER A 277 -0.27 14.91 -7.94
N THR A 278 -0.86 16.05 -8.25
CA THR A 278 -2.27 16.35 -7.95
C THR A 278 -3.30 15.42 -8.62
N ASN A 279 -2.89 14.62 -9.61
CA ASN A 279 -3.74 13.73 -10.43
C ASN A 279 -3.71 12.25 -9.99
N PHE A 280 -3.10 11.97 -8.84
CA PHE A 280 -2.97 10.63 -8.26
C PHE A 280 -2.29 9.61 -9.16
N LYS A 281 -1.38 10.02 -10.07
CA LYS A 281 -0.80 9.12 -11.08
C LYS A 281 -0.01 7.96 -10.47
N GLU A 282 0.41 8.10 -9.22
CA GLU A 282 1.25 7.15 -8.50
C GLU A 282 0.49 5.96 -7.92
N PHE A 283 -0.84 6.02 -7.82
CA PHE A 283 -1.63 4.96 -7.24
C PHE A 283 -2.79 4.49 -8.12
N LEU A 284 -3.10 3.20 -7.99
CA LEU A 284 -4.28 2.56 -8.56
C LEU A 284 -4.96 1.67 -7.52
N LEU A 285 -6.25 1.45 -7.72
CA LEU A 285 -7.03 0.46 -6.98
C LEU A 285 -7.18 -0.79 -7.85
N ALA A 286 -7.01 -1.95 -7.22
CA ALA A 286 -7.18 -3.23 -7.88
C ALA A 286 -8.12 -4.12 -7.08
N TYR A 287 -9.17 -4.59 -7.76
CA TYR A 287 -10.07 -5.62 -7.26
C TYR A 287 -9.67 -6.96 -7.86
N ARG A 288 -9.92 -8.05 -7.12
CA ARG A 288 -9.71 -9.39 -7.67
C ARG A 288 -10.66 -9.61 -8.84
N PHE A 289 -10.15 -10.29 -9.85
CA PHE A 289 -10.99 -10.77 -10.92
C PHE A 289 -11.65 -12.08 -10.49
N SER A 290 -12.95 -12.18 -10.71
CA SER A 290 -13.70 -13.43 -10.58
C SER A 290 -14.42 -13.70 -11.89
N THR A 291 -14.32 -14.94 -12.38
CA THR A 291 -15.03 -15.39 -13.59
C THR A 291 -16.49 -15.77 -13.31
N ASP A 292 -16.85 -15.96 -12.04
CA ASP A 292 -18.21 -16.32 -11.65
C ASP A 292 -19.10 -15.08 -11.59
N SER A 293 -20.16 -15.06 -12.40
CA SER A 293 -21.15 -13.98 -12.51
C SER A 293 -21.92 -13.71 -11.20
N GLN A 294 -21.82 -14.63 -10.22
CA GLN A 294 -22.38 -14.48 -8.86
C GLN A 294 -21.44 -13.72 -7.91
N ALA A 295 -20.15 -13.55 -8.26
CA ALA A 295 -19.16 -12.84 -7.48
C ALA A 295 -19.10 -11.33 -7.79
N GLU A 296 -19.89 -10.85 -8.77
CA GLU A 296 -20.02 -9.41 -9.09
C GLU A 296 -20.54 -8.56 -7.92
N LEU A 297 -20.96 -9.20 -6.81
CA LEU A 297 -21.54 -8.58 -5.63
C LEU A 297 -20.80 -8.89 -4.32
N SER A 298 -19.69 -9.64 -4.33
CA SER A 298 -18.85 -9.67 -3.13
C SER A 298 -18.17 -8.32 -3.03
N TRP A 299 -18.63 -7.48 -2.09
CA TRP A 299 -18.07 -6.18 -1.72
C TRP A 299 -16.65 -6.31 -1.16
N GLU A 300 -15.75 -6.85 -1.98
CA GLU A 300 -14.35 -7.01 -1.65
C GLU A 300 -13.68 -5.64 -1.68
N PHE A 301 -12.87 -5.38 -0.66
CA PHE A 301 -12.15 -4.13 -0.59
C PHE A 301 -10.98 -4.14 -1.59
N PRO A 302 -10.77 -3.03 -2.33
CA PRO A 302 -9.68 -2.96 -3.30
C PRO A 302 -8.33 -2.95 -2.60
N ARG A 303 -7.32 -3.50 -3.26
CA ARG A 303 -5.92 -3.32 -2.91
C ARG A 303 -5.39 -2.05 -3.56
N LEU A 304 -4.67 -1.23 -2.79
CA LEU A 304 -3.91 -0.10 -3.33
C LEU A 304 -2.59 -0.60 -3.96
N LEU A 305 -2.36 -0.22 -5.21
CA LEU A 305 -1.13 -0.46 -5.96
C LEU A 305 -0.38 0.85 -6.11
N PHE A 306 0.94 0.82 -5.89
CA PHE A 306 1.85 1.93 -6.14
C PHE A 306 2.59 1.70 -7.46
N LEU A 307 2.77 2.77 -8.24
CA LEU A 307 3.40 2.74 -9.57
C LEU A 307 4.75 3.47 -9.61
N PRO A 308 5.86 2.76 -9.27
CA PRO A 308 7.27 3.06 -9.52
C PRO A 308 7.63 4.22 -10.40
N GLU A 309 7.30 3.93 -11.65
CA GLU A 309 7.68 4.57 -12.88
C GLU A 309 7.02 5.94 -13.07
N THR A 310 5.97 6.22 -12.29
CA THR A 310 5.27 7.51 -12.35
C THR A 310 5.82 8.53 -11.37
N LEU A 311 6.60 8.08 -10.37
CA LEU A 311 7.25 8.94 -9.38
C LEU A 311 8.37 9.76 -10.03
N GLY A 312 8.33 11.08 -9.88
CA GLY A 312 9.36 11.97 -10.44
C GLY A 312 9.45 11.97 -11.97
N ALA A 313 8.55 11.27 -12.67
CA ALA A 313 8.50 11.30 -14.12
C ALA A 313 8.05 12.70 -14.56
N GLU A 314 9.02 13.51 -15.01
CA GLU A 314 8.74 14.72 -15.78
C GLU A 314 7.86 14.31 -16.98
N ILE A 315 6.66 14.90 -17.02
CA ILE A 315 5.75 14.77 -18.16
C ILE A 315 6.05 15.99 -19.02
N GLU A 316 6.56 15.75 -20.22
CA GLU A 316 6.90 16.78 -21.22
C GLU A 316 5.67 17.50 -21.80
N SER A 317 4.50 17.41 -21.15
CA SER A 317 3.32 18.19 -21.50
C SER A 317 2.37 18.31 -20.32
N GLY A 318 2.24 19.53 -19.80
CA GLY A 318 1.29 19.92 -18.78
C GLY A 318 1.86 19.79 -17.37
N GLY A 319 2.22 20.94 -16.77
CA GLY A 319 2.74 21.03 -15.42
C GLY A 319 1.75 20.48 -14.39
N ASP A 320 1.87 19.19 -14.08
CA ASP A 320 1.27 18.59 -12.91
C ASP A 320 1.79 19.33 -11.68
N GLU A 321 0.93 20.13 -11.05
CA GLU A 321 1.22 20.70 -9.75
C GLU A 321 1.52 19.55 -8.76
N LEU A 322 2.61 19.69 -8.03
CA LEU A 322 2.98 18.79 -6.94
C LEU A 322 2.36 19.28 -5.63
N VAL A 323 1.95 18.34 -4.78
CA VAL A 323 1.40 18.64 -3.46
C VAL A 323 2.07 17.78 -2.39
N GLY A 324 2.22 18.35 -1.19
CA GLY A 324 2.71 17.62 -0.02
C GLY A 324 1.81 16.43 0.34
N LEU A 325 2.38 15.44 1.03
CA LEU A 325 1.72 14.15 1.30
C LEU A 325 0.39 14.27 2.06
N CYS A 326 0.30 15.13 3.08
CA CYS A 326 -0.96 15.33 3.82
C CYS A 326 -2.05 15.91 2.91
N ARG A 327 -1.69 16.89 2.07
CA ARG A 327 -2.59 17.49 1.08
C ARG A 327 -2.98 16.48 0.00
N TYR A 328 -2.08 15.58 -0.40
CA TYR A 328 -2.38 14.49 -1.31
C TYR A 328 -3.45 13.55 -0.74
N ALA A 329 -3.30 13.12 0.51
CA ALA A 329 -4.31 12.30 1.21
C ALA A 329 -5.65 13.04 1.34
N MET A 330 -5.63 14.33 1.68
CA MET A 330 -6.84 15.16 1.75
C MET A 330 -7.55 15.24 0.39
N ARG A 331 -6.80 15.41 -0.71
CA ARG A 331 -7.36 15.37 -2.06
C ARG A 331 -8.05 14.05 -2.34
N ALA A 332 -7.42 12.92 -2.01
CA ALA A 332 -8.01 11.61 -2.22
C ALA A 332 -9.31 11.44 -1.42
N LEU A 333 -9.33 11.88 -0.15
CA LEU A 333 -10.53 11.88 0.69
C LEU A 333 -11.66 12.70 0.07
N CYS A 334 -11.37 13.93 -0.36
CA CYS A 334 -12.37 14.78 -1.01
C CYS A 334 -12.86 14.19 -2.33
N THR A 335 -11.98 13.65 -3.17
CA THR A 335 -12.35 12.98 -4.43
C THR A 335 -13.29 11.81 -4.18
N LEU A 336 -12.98 10.94 -3.21
CA LEU A 336 -13.77 9.75 -2.92
C LEU A 336 -15.11 10.07 -2.22
N LEU A 337 -15.19 11.18 -1.48
CA LEU A 337 -16.42 11.65 -0.85
C LEU A 337 -17.22 12.66 -1.69
N HIS A 338 -16.83 12.91 -2.94
CA HIS A 338 -17.47 13.89 -3.84
C HIS A 338 -17.47 15.33 -3.31
N HIS A 339 -16.43 15.70 -2.56
CA HIS A 339 -16.21 17.05 -2.07
C HIS A 339 -15.21 17.82 -2.93
N ARG A 340 -15.40 19.14 -3.00
CA ARG A 340 -14.43 20.04 -3.64
C ARG A 340 -13.26 20.30 -2.68
N MET A 341 -12.07 20.46 -3.25
CA MET A 341 -10.88 20.87 -2.50
C MET A 341 -10.81 22.39 -2.42
N ASP A 342 -11.03 22.95 -1.25
CA ASP A 342 -10.97 24.39 -0.96
C ASP A 342 -9.88 24.77 0.07
N GLY A 343 -9.01 23.82 0.41
CA GLY A 343 -7.93 24.01 1.37
C GLY A 343 -8.37 23.97 2.84
N LYS A 344 -9.64 23.63 3.10
CA LYS A 344 -10.18 23.32 4.43
C LYS A 344 -10.60 21.85 4.50
N PRO A 345 -10.79 21.30 5.71
CA PRO A 345 -11.41 19.99 5.86
C PRO A 345 -12.78 19.96 5.17
N PRO A 346 -13.12 18.90 4.40
CA PRO A 346 -14.42 18.79 3.75
C PRO A 346 -15.56 18.79 4.80
N PRO A 347 -16.70 19.42 4.49
CA PRO A 347 -17.86 19.44 5.38
C PRO A 347 -18.59 18.09 5.34
N ILE A 348 -18.03 17.10 6.04
CA ILE A 348 -18.57 15.75 6.16
C ILE A 348 -19.78 15.79 7.09
N ARG A 349 -20.93 15.32 6.60
CA ARG A 349 -22.17 15.19 7.39
C ARG A 349 -22.23 13.84 8.09
N TYR A 350 -23.00 13.75 9.18
CA TYR A 350 -23.16 12.49 9.90
C TYR A 350 -24.09 11.56 9.13
N ARG A 351 -23.53 10.52 8.51
CA ARG A 351 -24.26 9.55 7.68
C ARG A 351 -23.97 8.10 8.06
N SER A 352 -22.88 7.85 8.76
CA SER A 352 -22.47 6.52 9.20
C SER A 352 -21.61 6.58 10.47
N ARG A 353 -21.25 5.41 11.01
CA ARG A 353 -20.28 5.30 12.10
C ARG A 353 -18.88 5.82 11.72
N TYR A 354 -18.57 5.88 10.42
CA TYR A 354 -17.27 6.33 9.91
C TYR A 354 -17.18 7.84 9.71
N SER A 355 -18.31 8.56 9.63
CA SER A 355 -18.31 9.99 9.28
C SER A 355 -17.42 10.81 10.21
N ARG A 356 -17.50 10.57 11.54
CA ARG A 356 -16.68 11.25 12.55
C ARG A 356 -15.19 10.95 12.39
N ALA A 357 -14.84 9.71 12.08
CA ALA A 357 -13.46 9.32 11.86
C ALA A 357 -12.88 9.92 10.56
N LEU A 358 -13.68 9.98 9.49
CA LEU A 358 -13.31 10.64 8.24
C LEU A 358 -13.10 12.15 8.44
N LEU A 359 -13.95 12.80 9.24
CA LEU A 359 -13.75 14.21 9.61
C LEU A 359 -12.49 14.40 10.47
N ALA A 360 -12.29 13.58 11.51
CA ALA A 360 -11.09 13.63 12.33
C ALA A 360 -9.81 13.42 11.49
N CYS A 361 -9.85 12.47 10.56
CA CYS A 361 -8.78 12.23 9.59
C CYS A 361 -8.49 13.48 8.77
N ALA A 362 -9.52 14.12 8.20
CA ALA A 362 -9.34 15.38 7.48
C ALA A 362 -8.72 16.48 8.36
N THR A 363 -9.23 16.69 9.58
CA THR A 363 -8.70 17.71 10.50
C THR A 363 -7.23 17.48 10.80
N LEU A 364 -6.82 16.23 11.06
CA LEU A 364 -5.43 15.88 11.33
C LEU A 364 -4.52 16.09 10.11
N LEU A 365 -5.01 15.78 8.91
CA LEU A 365 -4.29 16.00 7.66
C LEU A 365 -4.12 17.50 7.35
N GLN A 366 -5.09 18.33 7.74
CA GLN A 366 -5.02 19.78 7.57
C GLN A 366 -3.91 20.43 8.42
N GLU A 367 -3.54 19.82 9.55
CA GLU A 367 -2.44 20.34 10.40
C GLU A 367 -1.08 20.32 9.69
N ASP A 368 -0.92 19.45 8.68
CA ASP A 368 0.29 19.28 7.87
C ASP A 368 1.59 19.12 8.70
N LYS A 369 1.49 18.44 9.84
CA LYS A 369 2.63 18.13 10.72
C LYS A 369 3.27 16.82 10.30
N SER A 370 4.53 16.61 10.68
CA SER A 370 5.23 15.32 10.48
C SER A 370 4.48 14.11 11.07
N SER A 371 3.69 14.32 12.14
CA SER A 371 2.87 13.27 12.77
C SER A 371 1.47 13.11 12.16
N SER A 372 1.01 14.02 11.30
CA SER A 372 -0.37 14.06 10.79
C SER A 372 -0.77 12.77 10.07
N LEU A 373 0.08 12.25 9.18
CA LEU A 373 -0.19 10.98 8.48
C LEU A 373 -0.34 9.80 9.45
N THR A 374 0.47 9.79 10.52
CA THR A 374 0.41 8.72 11.54
C THR A 374 -0.87 8.81 12.37
N LYS A 375 -1.22 9.99 12.84
CA LYS A 375 -2.45 10.17 13.62
C LYS A 375 -3.70 9.89 12.79
N ALA A 376 -3.74 10.39 11.55
CA ALA A 376 -4.84 10.14 10.62
C ALA A 376 -4.99 8.64 10.31
N LYS A 377 -3.86 7.93 10.11
CA LYS A 377 -3.85 6.47 9.95
C LYS A 377 -4.50 5.81 11.17
N ASN A 378 -3.99 6.07 12.37
CA ASN A 378 -4.47 5.43 13.60
C ASN A 378 -5.97 5.68 13.84
N VAL A 379 -6.48 6.87 13.53
CA VAL A 379 -7.92 7.20 13.57
C VAL A 379 -8.73 6.28 12.66
N LEU A 380 -8.30 6.07 11.41
CA LEU A 380 -9.00 5.17 10.49
C LEU A 380 -8.89 3.70 10.91
N GLU A 381 -7.74 3.28 11.47
CA GLU A 381 -7.56 1.93 12.01
C GLU A 381 -8.55 1.65 13.15
N VAL A 382 -8.65 2.58 14.11
CA VAL A 382 -9.62 2.49 15.21
C VAL A 382 -11.05 2.50 14.68
N ALA A 383 -11.38 3.34 13.70
CA ALA A 383 -12.74 3.36 13.14
C ALA A 383 -13.14 2.07 12.41
N LEU A 384 -12.18 1.38 11.78
CA LEU A 384 -12.43 0.17 11.02
C LEU A 384 -12.49 -1.10 11.89
N TRP A 385 -11.72 -1.15 12.98
CA TRP A 385 -11.56 -2.39 13.76
C TRP A 385 -11.76 -2.25 15.26
N ALA A 386 -11.68 -1.05 15.82
CA ALA A 386 -12.03 -0.86 17.21
C ALA A 386 -13.55 -0.82 17.39
N GLY A 387 -14.01 -1.35 18.53
CA GLY A 387 -15.41 -1.28 18.93
C GLY A 387 -15.68 -0.05 19.77
N GLU A 388 -16.35 -0.28 20.89
CA GLU A 388 -16.72 0.78 21.83
C GLU A 388 -15.52 1.57 22.40
N PRO A 389 -15.73 2.84 22.78
CA PRO A 389 -14.68 3.68 23.34
C PRO A 389 -14.13 3.10 24.64
N CYS A 390 -12.81 2.97 24.73
CA CYS A 390 -12.13 2.56 25.95
C CYS A 390 -11.96 3.77 26.87
N ARG A 391 -12.26 3.61 28.17
CA ARG A 391 -12.19 4.68 29.18
C ARG A 391 -10.83 4.78 29.85
N SER A 392 -10.01 3.73 29.76
CA SER A 392 -8.70 3.65 30.42
C SER A 392 -7.70 2.80 29.65
N ASP A 393 -6.40 3.02 29.90
CA ASP A 393 -5.30 2.21 29.33
C ASP A 393 -5.47 0.72 29.65
N ALA A 394 -5.98 0.40 30.85
CA ALA A 394 -6.22 -0.97 31.28
C ALA A 394 -7.34 -1.63 30.46
N GLU A 395 -8.44 -0.91 30.23
CA GLU A 395 -9.55 -1.40 29.40
C GLU A 395 -9.13 -1.60 27.94
N ALA A 396 -8.40 -0.63 27.37
CA ALA A 396 -7.86 -0.75 26.02
C ALA A 396 -6.85 -1.91 25.90
N ARG A 397 -6.10 -2.22 26.97
CA ARG A 397 -5.21 -3.38 27.00
C ARG A 397 -5.98 -4.69 26.96
N VAL A 398 -7.00 -4.84 27.80
CA VAL A 398 -7.86 -6.03 27.82
C VAL A 398 -8.55 -6.20 26.47
N TRP A 399 -9.08 -5.11 25.91
CA TRP A 399 -9.71 -5.12 24.60
C TRP A 399 -8.75 -5.61 23.51
N LEU A 400 -7.51 -5.14 23.49
CA LEU A 400 -6.49 -5.61 22.54
C LEU A 400 -6.20 -7.11 22.67
N ASP A 401 -6.07 -7.61 23.89
CA ASP A 401 -5.77 -9.01 24.13
C ASP A 401 -6.95 -9.92 23.69
N VAL A 402 -8.20 -9.47 23.91
CA VAL A 402 -9.41 -10.14 23.40
C VAL A 402 -9.49 -10.09 21.88
N ALA A 403 -9.32 -8.90 21.27
CA ALA A 403 -9.40 -8.73 19.83
C ALA A 403 -8.34 -9.56 19.07
N ARG A 404 -7.15 -9.73 19.65
CA ARG A 404 -6.11 -10.63 19.13
C ARG A 404 -6.52 -12.09 19.22
N ALA A 405 -7.09 -12.51 20.35
CA ALA A 405 -7.59 -13.88 20.53
C ALA A 405 -8.69 -14.21 19.51
N GLU A 406 -9.67 -13.34 19.37
CA GLU A 406 -10.76 -13.46 18.38
C GLU A 406 -10.24 -13.49 16.95
N CYS A 407 -9.21 -12.70 16.63
CA CYS A 407 -8.59 -12.72 15.31
C CYS A 407 -7.90 -14.06 15.02
N VAL A 408 -7.16 -14.63 15.98
CA VAL A 408 -6.54 -15.96 15.83
C VAL A 408 -7.60 -17.03 15.61
N ASP A 409 -8.65 -17.01 16.42
CA ASP A 409 -9.76 -17.94 16.34
C ASP A 409 -10.54 -17.83 15.01
N ALA A 410 -10.79 -16.60 14.51
CA ALA A 410 -11.39 -16.39 13.20
C ALA A 410 -10.51 -16.95 12.05
N LEU A 411 -9.19 -16.72 12.11
CA LEU A 411 -8.25 -17.24 11.12
C LEU A 411 -8.20 -18.78 11.13
N LEU A 412 -8.23 -19.40 12.32
CA LEU A 412 -8.28 -20.85 12.47
C LEU A 412 -9.58 -21.43 11.91
N ARG A 413 -10.73 -20.80 12.18
CA ARG A 413 -12.01 -21.22 11.61
C ARG A 413 -12.00 -21.14 10.09
N GLN A 414 -11.49 -20.06 9.51
CA GLN A 414 -11.39 -19.93 8.05
C GLN A 414 -10.50 -21.03 7.47
N LEU A 415 -9.34 -21.29 8.09
CA LEU A 415 -8.44 -22.34 7.64
C LEU A 415 -9.08 -23.75 7.66
N VAL A 416 -9.88 -24.04 8.69
CA VAL A 416 -10.50 -25.36 8.89
C VAL A 416 -11.78 -25.52 8.06
N CYS A 417 -12.64 -24.51 8.01
CA CYS A 417 -13.97 -24.58 7.42
C CYS A 417 -14.00 -24.23 5.92
N GLU A 418 -13.02 -23.46 5.43
CA GLU A 418 -13.01 -22.94 4.05
C GLU A 418 -11.68 -23.30 3.35
N PRO A 419 -11.48 -24.56 2.95
CA PRO A 419 -10.26 -24.97 2.26
C PRO A 419 -10.10 -24.18 0.94
N GLY A 420 -9.02 -23.42 0.84
CA GLY A 420 -8.74 -22.53 -0.29
C GLY A 420 -9.13 -21.06 -0.06
N CYS A 421 -9.70 -20.70 1.11
CA CYS A 421 -9.94 -19.32 1.49
C CYS A 421 -8.64 -18.52 1.48
N ARG A 422 -8.68 -17.34 0.83
CA ARG A 422 -7.53 -16.45 0.72
C ARG A 422 -7.82 -15.17 1.46
N LEU A 423 -6.99 -14.92 2.47
CA LEU A 423 -6.97 -13.69 3.22
C LEU A 423 -6.57 -12.54 2.27
N GLY A 424 -7.37 -11.47 2.28
CA GLY A 424 -7.20 -10.34 1.39
C GLY A 424 -6.43 -9.19 2.05
N ALA A 425 -6.50 -8.02 1.41
CA ALA A 425 -5.90 -6.81 1.95
C ALA A 425 -6.53 -6.43 3.30
N ARG A 426 -7.84 -6.62 3.47
CA ARG A 426 -8.57 -6.23 4.68
C ARG A 426 -8.07 -6.98 5.92
N GLU A 427 -7.97 -8.30 5.84
CA GLU A 427 -7.52 -9.15 6.94
C GLU A 427 -6.08 -8.82 7.32
N ARG A 428 -5.23 -8.59 6.32
CA ARG A 428 -3.85 -8.18 6.56
C ARG A 428 -3.76 -6.87 7.36
N TYR A 429 -4.48 -5.83 6.93
CA TYR A 429 -4.47 -4.55 7.61
C TYR A 429 -5.03 -4.64 9.04
N ARG A 430 -6.04 -5.50 9.26
CA ARG A 430 -6.54 -5.81 10.62
C ARG A 430 -5.45 -6.43 11.49
N ILE A 431 -4.72 -7.41 10.96
CA ILE A 431 -3.63 -8.08 11.70
C ILE A 431 -2.50 -7.09 12.00
N GLU A 432 -2.09 -6.28 11.03
CA GLU A 432 -1.05 -5.25 11.22
C GLU A 432 -1.45 -4.24 12.31
N PHE A 433 -2.72 -3.84 12.35
CA PHE A 433 -3.24 -3.00 13.43
C PHE A 433 -3.19 -3.71 14.79
N LEU A 434 -3.68 -4.94 14.89
CA LEU A 434 -3.67 -5.67 16.17
C LEU A 434 -2.24 -5.91 16.69
N LEU A 435 -1.26 -6.03 15.79
CA LEU A 435 0.16 -6.14 16.15
C LEU A 435 0.79 -4.78 16.52
N GLY A 436 0.43 -3.71 15.81
CA GLY A 436 1.03 -2.38 15.99
C GLY A 436 0.35 -1.49 17.04
N ALA A 437 -0.92 -1.76 17.37
CA ALA A 437 -1.71 -0.94 18.28
C ALA A 437 -1.27 -1.10 19.74
N ASN A 438 -1.28 0.02 20.45
CA ASN A 438 -1.09 0.09 21.90
C ASN A 438 -2.25 0.86 22.55
N PRO A 439 -2.49 0.66 23.87
CA PRO A 439 -3.62 1.28 24.57
C PRO A 439 -3.71 2.80 24.39
N ARG A 440 -2.59 3.51 24.51
CA ARG A 440 -2.51 4.96 24.35
C ARG A 440 -2.94 5.40 22.96
N SER A 441 -2.41 4.75 21.91
CA SER A 441 -2.75 5.08 20.53
C SER A 441 -4.24 4.87 20.20
N ILE A 442 -4.88 3.89 20.85
CA ILE A 442 -6.33 3.65 20.71
C ILE A 442 -7.11 4.79 21.35
N ILE A 443 -6.80 5.12 22.61
CA ILE A 443 -7.51 6.17 23.36
C ILE A 443 -7.32 7.55 22.72
N GLU A 444 -6.12 7.88 22.29
CA GLU A 444 -5.83 9.13 21.57
C GLU A 444 -6.65 9.23 20.28
N SER A 445 -6.73 8.14 19.51
CA SER A 445 -7.50 8.09 18.26
C SER A 445 -9.00 8.15 18.52
N GLN A 446 -9.50 7.44 19.53
CA GLN A 446 -10.89 7.53 19.97
C GLN A 446 -11.23 8.96 20.40
N THR A 447 -10.36 9.61 21.17
CA THR A 447 -10.54 11.00 21.59
C THR A 447 -10.62 11.93 20.39
N ALA A 448 -9.74 11.77 19.39
CA ALA A 448 -9.78 12.54 18.16
C ALA A 448 -11.11 12.35 17.40
N ILE A 449 -11.61 11.11 17.29
CA ILE A 449 -12.90 10.80 16.65
C ILE A 449 -14.06 11.46 17.40
N HIS A 450 -14.07 11.43 18.73
CA HIS A 450 -15.14 12.05 19.54
C HIS A 450 -15.10 13.58 19.49
N SER A 451 -13.90 14.16 19.37
CA SER A 451 -13.70 15.61 19.25
C SER A 451 -14.10 16.19 17.89
N ALA A 452 -14.26 15.33 16.87
CA ALA A 452 -14.72 15.75 15.56
C ALA A 452 -16.21 16.10 15.60
N ASN A 453 -16.49 17.41 15.69
CA ASN A 453 -17.84 17.96 15.69
C ASN A 453 -18.41 17.89 14.26
N ILE A 454 -19.40 17.01 14.08
CA ILE A 454 -20.22 16.89 12.86
C ILE A 454 -21.60 17.47 13.10
#